data_AF-A0A6V7PI15-F1
#
_entry.id   AF-A0A6V7PI15-F1
#
_cell.length_a   1.000
_cell.length_b   1.000
_cell.length_c   1.000
_cell.angle_alpha   90.00
_cell.angle_beta   90.00
_cell.angle_gamma   90.00
#
_symmetry.space_group_name_H-M   'P 1'
#
loop_
_entity.id
_entity.type
_entity.pdbx_description
1 polymer ?
#
loop_
_entity_poly.entity_id
_entity_poly.type
_entity_poly.pdbx_seq_one_letter_code
_entity_poly.pdbx_strand_id
1 'polypeptide(L)'
;MATTGASDGASAAKKKEGLVTLMSGDGESFEVEAAAVAALSVTIRHAIEEGFGDRPIPLPIVGARALALAVEYCRKHHSLGGCAGEDSAAYDDELRAFDHNLAKVDRDTLFDLVEAANYLEIEGLLNLMCRTVAEMMKGKSVEELRRTFDVSNDYTPEEEEEVRRETTKKTKKKKKRSSLSPLRTIHHLFPLLTLPLSLSRVSKTLAEETLASRSSMAKKITLKSSDGEIFEVDEAVAVESQTIKHLIEDAYDEDGIPVPNVNAKILSKVIEYCKRHVDAAAVAAAAKPSAGGGGGTGAGDDSASSSKAVEEELKQWDAEFVKVDQATLFDLILAANYLNIKGLLDLTCQTVADMIKGKTPKRSARRST
;
A
#
# COMPACT_ATOMS: atom_id res chain seq x y z
N MET A 1 18.36 20.08 63.08
CA MET A 1 17.89 20.88 61.94
C MET A 1 18.69 20.46 60.71
N ALA A 2 17.98 20.30 59.57
CA ALA A 2 18.48 20.06 58.21
C ALA A 2 19.15 18.68 57.97
N THR A 3 18.46 17.64 57.46
CA THR A 3 17.90 17.37 56.10
C THR A 3 18.90 16.72 55.12
N THR A 4 18.50 15.54 54.60
CA THR A 4 18.63 15.05 53.20
C THR A 4 20.04 14.95 52.60
N GLY A 5 20.48 13.92 51.89
CA GLY A 5 19.86 12.86 51.11
C GLY A 5 20.93 12.49 50.07
N ALA A 6 21.31 11.21 49.97
CA ALA A 6 22.26 10.76 48.95
C ALA A 6 21.49 9.91 47.94
N SER A 7 21.01 10.60 46.91
CA SER A 7 20.43 10.05 45.69
C SER A 7 21.50 9.43 44.80
N ASP A 8 21.20 8.25 44.30
CA ASP A 8 21.45 7.75 42.95
C ASP A 8 22.75 8.17 42.26
N GLY A 9 23.69 7.22 42.24
CA GLY A 9 24.77 7.18 41.26
C GLY A 9 24.23 6.87 39.87
N ALA A 10 23.74 7.90 39.18
CA ALA A 10 23.60 7.87 37.73
C ALA A 10 24.99 8.10 37.12
N SER A 11 25.63 7.01 36.68
CA SER A 11 26.86 7.06 35.90
C SER A 11 26.59 7.77 34.57
N ALA A 12 27.02 9.03 34.50
CA ALA A 12 27.04 9.83 33.28
C ALA A 12 28.03 9.22 32.27
N ALA A 13 27.53 8.42 31.33
CA ALA A 13 28.25 8.08 30.11
C ALA A 13 28.29 9.35 29.23
N LYS A 14 29.50 9.90 29.04
CA LYS A 14 29.76 10.95 28.04
C LYS A 14 29.35 10.42 26.67
N LYS A 15 28.24 10.96 26.15
CA LYS A 15 27.69 10.62 24.83
C LYS A 15 28.67 11.04 23.74
N LYS A 16 29.15 10.08 22.93
CA LYS A 16 29.87 10.38 21.68
C LYS A 16 28.86 10.95 20.69
N GLU A 17 29.14 12.13 20.15
CA GLU A 17 28.32 12.76 19.10
C GLU A 17 28.16 11.78 17.92
N GLY A 18 26.92 11.61 17.43
CA GLY A 18 26.61 10.75 16.28
C GLY A 18 26.22 9.29 16.57
N LEU A 19 26.16 8.86 17.84
CA LEU A 19 25.65 7.54 18.21
C LEU A 19 24.18 7.61 18.68
N VAL A 20 23.40 6.60 18.29
CA VAL A 20 22.04 6.34 18.77
C VAL A 20 21.98 4.97 19.43
N THR A 21 21.08 4.82 20.40
CA THR A 21 20.85 3.55 21.10
C THR A 21 19.56 2.93 20.59
N LEU A 22 19.64 1.74 20.02
CA LEU A 22 18.48 0.94 19.62
C LEU A 22 18.22 -0.12 20.69
N MET A 23 16.98 -0.35 21.08
CA MET A 23 16.60 -1.39 22.05
C MET A 23 15.75 -2.44 21.35
N SER A 24 16.21 -3.69 21.28
CA SER A 24 15.45 -4.79 20.71
C SER A 24 14.30 -5.23 21.61
N GLY A 25 13.36 -6.00 21.06
CA GLY A 25 12.17 -6.49 21.77
C GLY A 25 12.46 -7.43 22.93
N ASP A 26 13.64 -8.06 22.95
CA ASP A 26 14.17 -8.86 24.06
C ASP A 26 14.92 -8.02 25.12
N GLY A 27 14.98 -6.69 24.94
CA GLY A 27 15.52 -5.75 25.92
C GLY A 27 17.03 -5.52 25.81
N GLU A 28 17.70 -6.06 24.79
CA GLU A 28 19.10 -5.74 24.53
C GLU A 28 19.25 -4.35 23.89
N SER A 29 20.32 -3.65 24.22
CA SER A 29 20.59 -2.30 23.71
C SER A 29 21.84 -2.28 22.82
N PHE A 30 21.72 -1.64 21.66
CA PHE A 30 22.74 -1.55 20.63
C PHE A 30 23.13 -0.10 20.40
N GLU A 31 24.39 0.24 20.63
CA GLU A 31 24.94 1.53 20.23
C GLU A 31 25.39 1.49 18.76
N VAL A 32 24.81 2.36 17.95
CA VAL A 32 25.03 2.37 16.50
C VAL A 32 25.23 3.78 15.99
N GLU A 33 25.95 3.91 14.89
CA GLU A 33 26.17 5.19 14.23
C GLU A 33 24.88 5.66 13.56
N ALA A 34 24.38 6.82 13.96
CA ALA A 34 23.12 7.38 13.50
C ALA A 34 23.08 7.53 11.98
N ALA A 35 24.19 7.97 11.37
CA ALA A 35 24.31 8.16 9.93
C ALA A 35 24.13 6.85 9.16
N ALA A 36 24.74 5.75 9.65
CA ALA A 36 24.68 4.47 8.98
C ALA A 36 23.28 3.85 8.99
N VAL A 37 22.59 3.93 10.12
CA VAL A 37 21.23 3.37 10.25
C VAL A 37 20.17 4.30 9.65
N ALA A 38 20.28 5.62 9.80
CA ALA A 38 19.30 6.58 9.25
C ALA A 38 19.38 6.71 7.73
N ALA A 39 20.53 6.40 7.11
CA ALA A 39 20.64 6.37 5.66
C ALA A 39 19.77 5.27 5.03
N LEU A 40 19.65 4.12 5.70
CA LEU A 40 19.06 2.91 5.14
C LEU A 40 17.73 2.48 5.79
N SER A 41 17.49 2.86 7.04
CA SER A 41 16.24 2.62 7.76
C SER A 41 15.42 3.91 7.83
N VAL A 42 14.26 3.91 7.20
CA VAL A 42 13.30 5.04 7.24
C VAL A 42 12.75 5.20 8.66
N THR A 43 12.40 4.09 9.31
CA THR A 43 11.86 4.06 10.68
C THR A 43 12.80 4.72 11.69
N ILE A 44 14.09 4.35 11.65
CA ILE A 44 15.08 4.90 12.58
C ILE A 44 15.37 6.38 12.24
N ARG A 45 15.38 6.75 10.95
CA ARG A 45 15.54 8.14 10.52
C ARG A 45 14.45 9.05 11.10
N HIS A 46 13.17 8.68 10.93
CA HIS A 46 12.06 9.46 11.50
C HIS A 46 12.16 9.54 13.04
N ALA A 47 12.50 8.43 13.71
CA ALA A 47 12.70 8.44 15.16
C ALA A 47 13.80 9.43 15.59
N ILE A 48 14.91 9.51 14.84
CA ILE A 48 15.99 10.47 15.12
C ILE A 48 15.51 11.91 14.89
N GLU A 49 14.82 12.18 13.79
CA GLU A 49 14.28 13.50 13.43
C GLU A 49 13.24 14.01 14.45
N GLU A 50 12.43 13.11 15.01
CA GLU A 50 11.47 13.40 16.08
C GLU A 50 12.12 13.62 17.47
N GLY A 51 13.46 13.57 17.55
CA GLY A 51 14.19 13.83 18.79
C GLY A 51 14.33 12.61 19.70
N PHE A 52 14.07 11.39 19.20
CA PHE A 52 14.45 10.16 19.92
C PHE A 52 15.94 9.84 19.84
N GLY A 53 16.75 10.58 19.08
CA GLY A 53 18.21 10.41 19.09
C GLY A 53 18.86 10.58 20.47
N ASP A 54 18.15 11.23 21.41
CA ASP A 54 18.57 11.39 22.80
C ASP A 54 18.19 10.27 23.77
N ARG A 55 17.32 9.35 23.35
CA ARG A 55 16.84 8.23 24.16
C ARG A 55 17.04 6.90 23.44
N PRO A 56 16.99 5.76 24.15
CA PRO A 56 16.90 4.47 23.50
C PRO A 56 15.65 4.40 22.61
N ILE A 57 15.81 4.05 21.34
CA ILE A 57 14.73 3.82 20.38
C ILE A 57 14.22 2.39 20.57
N PRO A 58 12.98 2.18 21.06
CA PRO A 58 12.46 0.84 21.28
C PRO A 58 12.00 0.20 19.95
N LEU A 59 12.45 -1.01 19.70
CA LEU A 59 12.14 -1.84 18.53
C LEU A 59 11.49 -3.15 19.03
N PRO A 60 10.25 -3.10 19.53
CA PRO A 60 9.63 -4.21 20.28
C PRO A 60 9.40 -5.47 19.44
N ILE A 61 9.36 -5.34 18.11
CA ILE A 61 9.12 -6.45 17.18
C ILE A 61 10.43 -7.14 16.79
N VAL A 62 11.57 -6.45 16.89
CA VAL A 62 12.84 -6.95 16.38
C VAL A 62 13.64 -7.59 17.50
N GLY A 63 13.97 -8.88 17.37
CA GLY A 63 14.87 -9.57 18.29
C GLY A 63 16.34 -9.13 18.13
N ALA A 64 17.15 -9.28 19.19
CA ALA A 64 18.55 -8.84 19.23
C ALA A 64 19.39 -9.40 18.08
N ARG A 65 19.24 -10.70 17.78
CA ARG A 65 19.99 -11.37 16.71
C ARG A 65 19.72 -10.76 15.33
N ALA A 66 18.46 -10.52 15.01
CA ALA A 66 18.06 -9.91 13.73
C ALA A 66 18.48 -8.43 13.66
N LEU A 67 18.34 -7.71 14.77
CA LEU A 67 18.76 -6.32 14.88
C LEU A 67 20.28 -6.18 14.66
N ALA A 68 21.09 -7.05 15.25
CA ALA A 68 22.54 -7.05 15.08
C ALA A 68 22.95 -7.20 13.61
N LEU A 69 22.33 -8.16 12.89
CA LEU A 69 22.58 -8.38 11.47
C LEU A 69 22.09 -7.23 10.59
N ALA A 70 20.93 -6.66 10.90
CA ALA A 70 20.40 -5.50 10.19
C ALA A 70 21.30 -4.27 10.37
N VAL A 71 21.83 -4.05 11.57
CA VAL A 71 22.80 -2.99 11.86
C VAL A 71 24.12 -3.23 11.13
N GLU A 72 24.61 -4.48 11.11
CA GLU A 72 25.83 -4.85 10.37
C GLU A 72 25.66 -4.59 8.86
N TYR A 73 24.52 -4.98 8.30
CA TYR A 73 24.14 -4.66 6.93
C TYR A 73 24.16 -3.14 6.69
N CYS A 74 23.52 -2.37 7.56
CA CYS A 74 23.48 -0.91 7.42
C CYS A 74 24.88 -0.29 7.45
N ARG A 75 25.75 -0.72 8.37
CA ARG A 75 27.14 -0.24 8.42
C ARG A 75 27.91 -0.57 7.15
N LYS A 76 27.83 -1.82 6.68
CA LYS A 76 28.56 -2.27 5.48
C LYS A 76 28.06 -1.57 4.22
N HIS A 77 26.74 -1.41 4.05
CA HIS A 77 26.15 -0.71 2.89
C HIS A 77 26.26 0.81 2.98
N HIS A 78 26.41 1.40 4.18
CA HIS A 78 26.65 2.84 4.34
C HIS A 78 28.11 3.23 4.10
N SER A 79 29.08 2.53 4.71
CA SER A 79 30.52 2.69 4.40
C SER A 79 30.82 2.40 2.93
N LEU A 80 30.00 1.50 2.38
CA LEU A 80 29.71 1.11 1.02
C LEU A 80 29.31 2.26 0.02
N GLY A 81 28.06 2.69 0.10
CA GLY A 81 27.45 3.62 -0.87
C GLY A 81 27.96 5.08 -0.84
N GLY A 82 28.81 5.47 0.11
CA GLY A 82 29.25 6.86 0.31
C GLY A 82 30.42 7.34 -0.55
N CYS A 83 31.14 6.44 -1.23
CA CYS A 83 32.38 6.76 -1.96
C CYS A 83 32.27 6.38 -3.45
N ALA A 84 31.48 7.11 -4.24
CA ALA A 84 31.47 6.94 -5.70
C ALA A 84 32.77 7.51 -6.31
N GLY A 85 33.85 6.73 -6.27
CA GLY A 85 35.16 7.07 -6.83
C GLY A 85 35.86 5.87 -7.48
N GLU A 86 35.97 5.93 -8.81
CA GLU A 86 36.89 5.27 -9.76
C GLU A 86 37.09 3.73 -9.77
N ASP A 87 36.74 2.95 -8.75
CA ASP A 87 36.87 1.46 -8.73
C ASP A 87 35.55 0.71 -8.44
N SER A 88 34.44 1.19 -9.02
CA SER A 88 33.06 0.71 -8.80
C SER A 88 32.84 -0.81 -8.95
N ALA A 89 33.57 -1.51 -9.82
CA ALA A 89 33.32 -2.92 -10.09
C ALA A 89 33.86 -3.88 -9.00
N ALA A 90 35.04 -3.59 -8.44
CA ALA A 90 35.63 -4.40 -7.37
C ALA A 90 34.92 -4.20 -6.03
N TYR A 91 34.41 -2.97 -5.84
CA TYR A 91 33.67 -2.54 -4.67
C TYR A 91 32.26 -3.16 -4.60
N ASP A 92 31.58 -3.24 -5.76
CA ASP A 92 30.36 -4.00 -5.92
C ASP A 92 30.54 -5.51 -5.62
N ASP A 93 31.72 -6.07 -5.93
CA ASP A 93 32.01 -7.49 -5.70
C ASP A 93 32.21 -7.83 -4.22
N GLU A 94 32.84 -6.95 -3.42
CA GLU A 94 32.94 -7.15 -1.97
C GLU A 94 31.57 -7.04 -1.29
N LEU A 95 30.74 -6.08 -1.73
CA LEU A 95 29.37 -5.91 -1.24
C LEU A 95 28.50 -7.13 -1.56
N ARG A 96 28.59 -7.63 -2.79
CA ARG A 96 27.91 -8.87 -3.21
C ARG A 96 28.40 -10.10 -2.45
N ALA A 97 29.70 -10.17 -2.15
CA ALA A 97 30.25 -11.25 -1.35
C ALA A 97 29.74 -11.21 0.09
N PHE A 98 29.65 -10.02 0.68
CA PHE A 98 29.02 -9.81 1.97
C PHE A 98 27.54 -10.20 1.95
N ASP A 99 26.76 -9.70 0.98
CA ASP A 99 25.34 -10.01 0.82
C ASP A 99 25.10 -11.52 0.65
N HIS A 100 25.94 -12.18 -0.14
CA HIS A 100 25.88 -13.64 -0.30
C HIS A 100 26.24 -14.38 0.98
N ASN A 101 27.14 -13.84 1.81
CA ASN A 101 27.45 -14.44 3.11
C ASN A 101 26.32 -14.21 4.12
N LEU A 102 25.74 -13.01 4.16
CA LEU A 102 24.60 -12.67 5.00
C LEU A 102 23.37 -13.51 4.65
N ALA A 103 23.18 -13.83 3.37
CA ALA A 103 22.12 -14.73 2.91
C ALA A 103 22.29 -16.19 3.36
N LYS A 104 23.45 -16.59 3.92
CA LYS A 104 23.72 -17.96 4.42
C LYS A 104 23.40 -18.13 5.90
N VAL A 105 22.40 -17.42 6.41
CA VAL A 105 21.86 -17.63 7.75
C VAL A 105 20.91 -18.83 7.78
N ASP A 106 20.65 -19.37 8.98
CA ASP A 106 19.65 -20.43 9.16
C ASP A 106 18.24 -19.90 8.88
N ARG A 107 17.30 -20.84 8.67
CA ARG A 107 15.91 -20.52 8.30
C ARG A 107 15.23 -19.57 9.29
N ASP A 108 15.41 -19.80 10.58
CA ASP A 108 14.71 -19.04 11.60
C ASP A 108 15.29 -17.61 11.63
N THR A 109 16.62 -17.48 11.58
CA THR A 109 17.28 -16.17 11.40
C THR A 109 16.86 -15.46 10.11
N LEU A 110 16.69 -16.19 9.00
CA LEU A 110 16.27 -15.60 7.72
C LEU A 110 14.89 -14.94 7.85
N PHE A 111 13.92 -15.63 8.48
CA PHE A 111 12.59 -15.05 8.70
C PHE A 111 12.60 -13.91 9.71
N ASP A 112 13.32 -14.07 10.82
CA ASP A 112 13.51 -12.98 11.80
C ASP A 112 14.08 -11.73 11.11
N LEU A 113 15.01 -11.91 10.16
CA LEU A 113 15.65 -10.83 9.41
C LEU A 113 14.74 -10.23 8.34
N VAL A 114 13.86 -11.01 7.70
CA VAL A 114 12.81 -10.49 6.80
C VAL A 114 11.85 -9.60 7.59
N GLU A 115 11.37 -10.07 8.74
CA GLU A 115 10.47 -9.30 9.61
C GLU A 115 11.14 -8.02 10.11
N ALA A 116 12.40 -8.12 10.56
CA ALA A 116 13.19 -6.98 11.00
C ALA A 116 13.41 -5.95 9.87
N ALA A 117 13.79 -6.41 8.66
CA ALA A 117 14.03 -5.53 7.52
C ALA A 117 12.76 -4.81 7.08
N ASN A 118 11.61 -5.50 7.11
CA ASN A 118 10.31 -4.91 6.82
C ASN A 118 9.91 -3.88 7.88
N TYR A 119 10.07 -4.19 9.17
CA TYR A 119 9.73 -3.28 10.27
C TYR A 119 10.62 -2.02 10.32
N LEU A 120 11.92 -2.20 10.04
CA LEU A 120 12.89 -1.11 10.00
C LEU A 120 12.90 -0.37 8.66
N GLU A 121 12.09 -0.81 7.69
CA GLU A 121 12.01 -0.26 6.33
C GLU A 121 13.39 -0.19 5.65
N ILE A 122 14.17 -1.28 5.74
CA ILE A 122 15.49 -1.42 5.08
C ILE A 122 15.29 -2.17 3.77
N GLU A 123 14.97 -1.45 2.71
CA GLU A 123 14.56 -2.03 1.41
C GLU A 123 15.61 -2.99 0.82
N GLY A 124 16.89 -2.61 0.84
CA GLY A 124 17.97 -3.44 0.29
C GLY A 124 18.10 -4.79 0.99
N LEU A 125 17.98 -4.79 2.33
CA LEU A 125 18.04 -6.00 3.15
C LEU A 125 16.79 -6.87 2.93
N LEU A 126 15.61 -6.26 2.87
CA LEU A 126 14.35 -6.96 2.61
C LEU A 126 14.39 -7.65 1.24
N ASN A 127 14.84 -6.95 0.21
CA ASN A 127 14.97 -7.49 -1.14
C ASN A 127 15.98 -8.63 -1.22
N LEU A 128 17.11 -8.52 -0.53
CA LEU A 128 18.12 -9.58 -0.45
C LEU A 128 17.55 -10.84 0.21
N MET A 129 16.88 -10.71 1.36
CA MET A 129 16.30 -11.85 2.07
C MET A 129 15.14 -12.48 1.30
N CYS A 130 14.24 -11.67 0.70
CA CYS A 130 13.16 -12.17 -0.16
C CYS A 130 13.69 -12.94 -1.37
N ARG A 131 14.81 -12.50 -1.97
CA ARG A 131 15.47 -13.22 -3.05
C ARG A 131 16.00 -14.58 -2.58
N THR A 132 16.63 -14.63 -1.40
CA THR A 132 17.10 -15.88 -0.80
C THR A 132 15.95 -16.87 -0.58
N VAL A 133 14.82 -16.41 -0.04
CA VAL A 133 13.61 -17.21 0.12
C VAL A 133 13.09 -17.71 -1.24
N ALA A 134 13.07 -16.85 -2.26
CA ALA A 134 12.63 -17.23 -3.61
C ALA A 134 13.54 -18.30 -4.25
N GLU A 135 14.87 -18.20 -4.09
CA GLU A 135 15.80 -19.23 -4.57
C GLU A 135 15.65 -20.54 -3.76
N MET A 136 15.31 -20.47 -2.46
CA MET A 136 14.95 -21.65 -1.69
C MET A 136 13.66 -22.32 -2.17
N MET A 137 12.76 -21.58 -2.82
CA MET A 137 11.52 -22.13 -3.38
C MET A 137 11.70 -22.74 -4.77
N LYS A 138 12.71 -22.27 -5.50
CA LYS A 138 12.95 -22.62 -6.89
C LYS A 138 13.37 -24.07 -7.03
N GLY A 139 12.64 -24.81 -7.86
CA GLY A 139 12.96 -26.20 -8.18
C GLY A 139 12.58 -27.23 -7.12
N LYS A 140 12.04 -26.81 -5.96
CA LYS A 140 11.51 -27.74 -4.95
C LYS A 140 10.09 -28.19 -5.30
N SER A 141 9.75 -29.42 -4.92
CA SER A 141 8.38 -29.93 -5.02
C SER A 141 7.46 -29.26 -4.00
N VAL A 142 6.14 -29.34 -4.20
CA VAL A 142 5.16 -28.77 -3.26
C VAL A 142 5.28 -29.41 -1.87
N GLU A 143 5.58 -30.69 -1.82
CA GLU A 143 5.79 -31.46 -0.59
C GLU A 143 7.08 -31.04 0.12
N GLU A 144 8.15 -30.76 -0.63
CA GLU A 144 9.40 -30.24 -0.09
C GLU A 144 9.25 -28.80 0.42
N LEU A 145 8.45 -27.97 -0.25
CA LEU A 145 8.10 -26.63 0.23
C LEU A 145 7.30 -26.72 1.52
N ARG A 146 6.26 -27.56 1.58
CA ARG A 146 5.48 -27.79 2.80
C ARG A 146 6.36 -28.21 3.97
N ARG A 147 7.35 -29.09 3.76
CA ARG A 147 8.34 -29.46 4.79
C ARG A 147 9.30 -28.32 5.13
N THR A 148 9.77 -27.57 4.14
CA THR A 148 10.73 -26.47 4.34
C THR A 148 10.12 -25.33 5.17
N PHE A 149 8.86 -25.00 4.88
CA PHE A 149 8.11 -23.89 5.48
C PHE A 149 7.17 -24.33 6.63
N ASP A 150 7.26 -25.60 7.06
CA ASP A 150 6.41 -26.19 8.11
C ASP A 150 4.90 -25.96 7.90
N VAL A 151 4.47 -26.06 6.64
CA VAL A 151 3.07 -25.87 6.24
C VAL A 151 2.36 -27.21 6.21
N SER A 152 1.35 -27.37 7.06
CA SER A 152 0.46 -28.53 7.04
C SER A 152 -0.33 -28.59 5.73
N ASN A 153 -0.47 -29.79 5.15
CA ASN A 153 -1.36 -29.99 4.01
C ASN A 153 -2.81 -30.08 4.49
N ASP A 154 -3.60 -29.05 4.21
CA ASP A 154 -5.03 -28.96 4.48
C ASP A 154 -5.90 -29.38 3.28
N TYR A 155 -5.30 -29.73 2.15
CA TYR A 155 -6.01 -30.21 0.96
C TYR A 155 -6.35 -31.70 1.08
N THR A 156 -7.57 -32.03 0.64
CA THR A 156 -7.88 -33.43 0.33
C THR A 156 -7.13 -33.88 -0.94
N PRO A 157 -6.87 -35.20 -1.12
CA PRO A 157 -6.19 -35.71 -2.31
C PRO A 157 -6.85 -35.29 -3.63
N GLU A 158 -8.17 -35.16 -3.61
CA GLU A 158 -9.01 -34.77 -4.76
C GLU A 158 -8.83 -33.29 -5.13
N GLU A 159 -8.82 -32.40 -4.13
CA GLU A 159 -8.58 -30.96 -4.33
C GLU A 159 -7.13 -30.69 -4.77
N GLU A 160 -6.16 -31.44 -4.23
CA GLU A 160 -4.75 -31.29 -4.61
C GLU A 160 -4.54 -31.67 -6.09
N GLU A 161 -5.21 -32.72 -6.57
CA GLU A 161 -5.16 -33.13 -7.98
C GLU A 161 -5.84 -32.13 -8.92
N GLU A 162 -6.94 -31.53 -8.50
CA GLU A 162 -7.59 -30.47 -9.26
C GLU A 162 -6.68 -29.24 -9.40
N VAL A 163 -6.07 -28.78 -8.31
CA VAL A 163 -5.13 -27.65 -8.31
C VAL A 163 -3.90 -27.96 -9.18
N ARG A 164 -3.36 -29.19 -9.11
CA ARG A 164 -2.23 -29.63 -9.96
C ARG A 164 -2.61 -29.64 -11.45
N ARG A 165 -3.85 -30.05 -11.76
CA ARG A 165 -4.37 -30.05 -13.13
C ARG A 165 -4.59 -28.64 -13.66
N GLU A 166 -5.11 -27.72 -12.83
CA GLU A 166 -5.30 -26.31 -13.18
C GLU A 166 -3.99 -25.57 -13.47
N THR A 167 -3.02 -25.70 -12.58
CA THR A 167 -1.70 -25.06 -12.71
C THR A 167 -0.97 -25.55 -13.96
N THR A 168 -1.06 -26.85 -14.28
CA THR A 168 -0.50 -27.44 -15.51
C THR A 168 -1.19 -26.95 -16.78
N LYS A 169 -2.51 -26.70 -16.75
CA LYS A 169 -3.24 -26.13 -17.89
C LYS A 169 -2.86 -24.67 -18.12
N LYS A 170 -2.74 -23.87 -17.05
CA LYS A 170 -2.36 -22.44 -17.11
C LYS A 170 -0.94 -22.25 -17.67
N THR A 171 0.02 -23.08 -17.26
CA THR A 171 1.40 -23.04 -17.78
C THR A 171 1.50 -23.44 -19.26
N LYS A 172 0.77 -24.48 -19.69
CA LYS A 172 0.69 -24.86 -21.12
C LYS A 172 0.05 -23.78 -22.00
N LYS A 173 -1.00 -23.10 -21.52
CA LYS A 173 -1.65 -21.98 -22.23
C LYS A 173 -0.70 -20.77 -22.36
N LYS A 174 0.10 -20.48 -21.33
CA LYS A 174 1.11 -19.41 -21.36
C LYS A 174 2.24 -19.73 -22.35
N LYS A 175 2.75 -20.97 -22.36
CA LYS A 175 3.79 -21.44 -23.30
C LYS A 175 3.32 -21.43 -24.77
N LYS A 176 2.03 -21.71 -25.01
CA LYS A 176 1.40 -21.63 -26.34
C LYS A 176 1.18 -20.18 -26.82
N ARG A 177 1.00 -19.23 -25.90
CA ARG A 177 0.93 -17.79 -26.21
C ARG A 177 2.30 -17.19 -26.47
N SER A 178 3.34 -17.63 -25.75
CA SER A 178 4.72 -17.18 -25.98
C SER A 178 5.36 -17.79 -27.24
N SER A 179 4.84 -18.91 -27.76
CA SER A 179 5.29 -19.50 -29.02
C SER A 179 4.58 -18.95 -30.26
N LEU A 180 3.69 -17.96 -30.13
CA LEU A 180 2.86 -17.44 -31.21
C LEU A 180 3.15 -15.96 -31.52
N SER A 181 4.37 -15.67 -31.96
CA SER A 181 4.75 -14.47 -32.73
C SER A 181 6.11 -14.73 -33.38
N PRO A 182 6.28 -14.52 -34.71
CA PRO A 182 6.30 -13.15 -35.26
C PRO A 182 5.67 -13.04 -36.67
N LEU A 183 4.43 -12.55 -36.79
CA LEU A 183 3.86 -12.11 -38.08
C LEU A 183 2.63 -11.24 -37.81
N ARG A 184 2.85 -9.93 -37.69
CA ARG A 184 1.90 -8.85 -38.02
C ARG A 184 2.59 -7.51 -37.78
N THR A 185 3.63 -7.27 -38.57
CA THR A 185 4.10 -5.93 -38.90
C THR A 185 3.78 -5.72 -40.38
N ILE A 186 3.26 -4.52 -40.70
CA ILE A 186 3.27 -3.83 -42.00
C ILE A 186 1.97 -3.88 -42.87
N HIS A 187 1.45 -2.65 -43.07
CA HIS A 187 0.58 -2.10 -44.14
C HIS A 187 -0.84 -2.69 -44.29
N HIS A 188 -1.89 -1.87 -44.34
CA HIS A 188 -2.14 -0.75 -45.25
C HIS A 188 -2.91 0.39 -44.53
N LEU A 189 -2.53 1.68 -44.67
CA LEU A 189 -3.08 2.63 -45.66
C LEU A 189 -4.62 2.46 -45.81
N PHE A 190 -5.48 3.45 -45.63
CA PHE A 190 -5.37 4.79 -46.15
C PHE A 190 -6.43 5.69 -45.47
N PRO A 191 -6.10 6.94 -45.16
CA PRO A 191 -7.00 7.95 -44.60
C PRO A 191 -8.00 8.44 -45.67
N LEU A 192 -9.23 8.73 -45.26
CA LEU A 192 -10.13 9.65 -45.96
C LEU A 192 -10.67 10.61 -44.90
N LEU A 193 -10.12 11.82 -44.88
CA LEU A 193 -10.80 13.02 -45.39
C LEU A 193 -12.08 13.35 -44.60
N THR A 194 -11.96 14.30 -43.67
CA THR A 194 -12.71 15.58 -43.67
C THR A 194 -12.95 16.13 -42.25
N LEU A 195 -12.23 17.20 -41.94
CA LEU A 195 -12.68 18.35 -41.14
C LEU A 195 -12.55 19.57 -42.08
N PRO A 196 -13.06 20.78 -41.77
CA PRO A 196 -14.29 21.19 -41.05
C PRO A 196 -15.01 22.36 -41.80
N LEU A 197 -16.29 22.70 -41.53
CA LEU A 197 -16.83 24.06 -41.78
C LEU A 197 -18.03 24.44 -40.87
N SER A 198 -17.72 25.29 -39.88
CA SER A 198 -18.34 26.59 -39.51
C SER A 198 -19.86 26.79 -39.26
N LEU A 199 -20.14 27.18 -38.00
CA LEU A 199 -21.00 28.26 -37.46
C LEU A 199 -22.40 28.57 -38.03
N SER A 200 -23.41 28.53 -37.14
CA SER A 200 -24.03 29.72 -36.49
C SER A 200 -25.30 29.34 -35.69
N ARG A 201 -25.34 29.60 -34.36
CA ARG A 201 -26.01 30.76 -33.71
C ARG A 201 -27.55 30.67 -33.87
N VAL A 202 -28.42 30.65 -32.87
CA VAL A 202 -28.52 31.31 -31.56
C VAL A 202 -29.62 30.56 -30.78
N SER A 203 -29.58 30.60 -29.44
CA SER A 203 -30.67 30.28 -28.49
C SER A 203 -30.53 28.95 -27.75
N LYS A 204 -29.63 28.93 -26.77
CA LYS A 204 -29.92 28.49 -25.39
C LYS A 204 -28.80 28.90 -24.44
N THR A 205 -28.47 30.18 -24.47
CA THR A 205 -27.82 30.91 -23.38
C THR A 205 -28.87 31.18 -22.31
N LEU A 206 -29.12 30.24 -21.39
CA LEU A 206 -29.74 30.52 -20.08
C LEU A 206 -29.62 29.35 -19.07
N ALA A 207 -28.53 28.58 -19.10
CA ALA A 207 -28.28 27.55 -18.09
C ALA A 207 -26.80 27.43 -17.66
N GLU A 208 -25.87 28.09 -18.36
CA GLU A 208 -24.42 27.98 -18.08
C GLU A 208 -23.85 29.13 -17.21
N GLU A 209 -24.63 30.17 -16.89
CA GLU A 209 -24.10 31.35 -16.18
C GLU A 209 -24.14 31.28 -14.65
N THR A 210 -24.50 30.14 -14.03
CA THR A 210 -24.45 29.99 -12.57
C THR A 210 -23.49 28.92 -12.04
N LEU A 211 -22.77 28.19 -12.92
CA LEU A 211 -21.75 27.21 -12.50
C LEU A 211 -20.30 27.64 -12.83
N ALA A 212 -20.12 28.64 -13.69
CA ALA A 212 -18.80 29.14 -14.09
C ALA A 212 -18.06 29.95 -13.01
N SER A 213 -18.69 30.24 -11.85
CA SER A 213 -18.07 30.99 -10.74
C SER A 213 -17.55 30.10 -9.60
N ARG A 214 -17.44 28.78 -9.80
CA ARG A 214 -16.74 27.86 -8.87
C ARG A 214 -15.54 27.12 -9.46
N SER A 215 -15.19 27.39 -10.73
CA SER A 215 -14.10 26.71 -11.44
C SER A 215 -12.72 27.36 -11.22
N SER A 216 -12.35 27.65 -9.98
CA SER A 216 -10.98 28.02 -9.64
C SER A 216 -10.29 26.86 -8.89
N MET A 217 -9.36 26.21 -9.60
CA MET A 217 -8.44 25.12 -9.17
C MET A 217 -9.05 23.73 -8.90
N ALA A 218 -9.40 22.98 -9.96
CA ALA A 218 -9.32 21.52 -9.90
C ALA A 218 -7.94 21.13 -10.46
N LYS A 219 -6.95 20.93 -9.58
CA LYS A 219 -5.69 20.33 -10.03
C LYS A 219 -5.99 18.88 -10.39
N LYS A 220 -5.47 18.42 -11.52
CA LYS A 220 -5.61 17.05 -11.97
C LYS A 220 -4.30 16.33 -11.80
N ILE A 221 -4.39 15.07 -11.42
CA ILE A 221 -3.26 14.22 -11.08
C ILE A 221 -3.31 13.00 -11.99
N THR A 222 -2.13 12.62 -12.45
CA THR A 222 -1.95 11.44 -13.29
C THR A 222 -1.55 10.27 -12.42
N LEU A 223 -2.27 9.15 -12.49
CA LEU A 223 -1.94 7.88 -11.83
C LEU A 223 -1.59 6.83 -12.88
N LYS A 224 -0.56 6.02 -12.63
CA LYS A 224 -0.16 4.94 -13.54
C LYS A 224 -0.33 3.57 -12.90
N SER A 225 -1.18 2.72 -13.45
CA SER A 225 -1.43 1.37 -12.92
C SER A 225 -0.24 0.42 -13.11
N SER A 226 -0.29 -0.75 -12.45
CA SER A 226 0.74 -1.79 -12.51
C SER A 226 0.99 -2.34 -13.92
N ASP A 227 -0.05 -2.33 -14.77
CA ASP A 227 -0.02 -2.73 -16.17
C ASP A 227 0.28 -1.58 -17.14
N GLY A 228 0.59 -0.39 -16.60
CA GLY A 228 1.08 0.75 -17.36
C GLY A 228 0.00 1.64 -17.97
N GLU A 229 -1.28 1.43 -17.64
CA GLU A 229 -2.36 2.34 -18.04
C GLU A 229 -2.32 3.62 -17.19
N ILE A 230 -2.75 4.73 -17.79
CA ILE A 230 -2.67 6.06 -17.20
C ILE A 230 -4.09 6.58 -16.96
N PHE A 231 -4.34 7.07 -15.75
CA PHE A 231 -5.61 7.63 -15.31
C PHE A 231 -5.43 9.08 -14.90
N GLU A 232 -6.28 9.96 -15.40
CA GLU A 232 -6.34 11.36 -15.00
C GLU A 232 -7.48 11.54 -13.98
N VAL A 233 -7.14 11.98 -12.77
CA VAL A 233 -8.05 12.03 -11.62
C VAL A 233 -7.97 13.41 -10.97
N ASP A 234 -9.11 13.94 -10.55
CA ASP A 234 -9.15 15.22 -9.82
C ASP A 234 -8.45 15.07 -8.46
N GLU A 235 -7.70 16.09 -8.03
CA GLU A 235 -6.97 16.09 -6.75
C GLU A 235 -7.89 15.73 -5.57
N ALA A 236 -9.12 16.25 -5.55
CA ALA A 236 -10.12 15.93 -4.53
C ALA A 236 -10.49 14.44 -4.46
N VAL A 237 -10.46 13.73 -5.60
CA VAL A 237 -10.73 12.29 -5.67
C VAL A 237 -9.48 11.48 -5.31
N ALA A 238 -8.30 11.99 -5.68
CA ALA A 238 -7.02 11.36 -5.38
C ALA A 238 -6.68 11.38 -3.88
N VAL A 239 -7.03 12.47 -3.17
CA VAL A 239 -6.75 12.63 -1.72
C VAL A 239 -7.61 11.74 -0.81
N GLU A 240 -8.64 11.07 -1.34
CA GLU A 240 -9.35 10.01 -0.61
C GLU A 240 -8.41 8.83 -0.27
N SER A 241 -7.38 8.62 -1.08
CA SER A 241 -6.27 7.74 -0.75
C SER A 241 -5.24 8.50 0.10
N GLN A 242 -5.01 8.04 1.34
CA GLN A 242 -3.95 8.64 2.17
C GLN A 242 -2.57 8.42 1.58
N THR A 243 -2.34 7.28 0.93
CA THR A 243 -1.08 6.99 0.22
C THR A 243 -0.82 8.01 -0.87
N ILE A 244 -1.81 8.27 -1.73
CA ILE A 244 -1.68 9.25 -2.81
C ILE A 244 -1.59 10.67 -2.25
N LYS A 245 -2.35 11.00 -1.20
CA LYS A 245 -2.31 12.31 -0.54
C LYS A 245 -0.88 12.69 -0.10
N HIS A 246 -0.16 11.79 0.56
CA HIS A 246 1.23 12.03 0.96
C HIS A 246 2.15 12.22 -0.26
N LEU A 247 1.94 11.46 -1.34
CA LEU A 247 2.74 11.57 -2.56
C LEU A 247 2.47 12.85 -3.38
N ILE A 248 1.31 13.48 -3.23
CA ILE A 248 0.98 14.76 -3.87
C ILE A 248 1.74 15.92 -3.21
N GLU A 249 2.00 15.84 -1.91
CA GLU A 249 2.72 16.86 -1.15
C GLU A 249 4.21 16.95 -1.57
N ASP A 250 4.76 15.85 -2.15
CA ASP A 250 6.17 15.71 -2.55
C ASP A 250 6.46 16.08 -4.03
N ALA A 251 5.54 16.76 -4.73
CA ALA A 251 5.70 17.30 -6.09
C ALA A 251 6.18 16.29 -7.18
N TYR A 252 5.23 15.55 -7.76
CA TYR A 252 5.46 14.79 -9.01
C TYR A 252 5.15 15.67 -10.23
N ASP A 253 6.17 15.96 -11.04
CA ASP A 253 6.09 16.96 -12.12
C ASP A 253 5.33 16.48 -13.39
N GLU A 254 5.71 15.35 -14.03
CA GLU A 254 5.15 14.99 -15.36
C GLU A 254 4.88 13.49 -15.61
N ASP A 255 5.55 12.56 -14.90
CA ASP A 255 5.44 11.11 -15.18
C ASP A 255 4.23 10.40 -14.54
N GLY A 256 3.48 11.12 -13.70
CA GLY A 256 2.35 10.59 -12.92
C GLY A 256 2.77 9.68 -11.77
N ILE A 257 1.90 9.58 -10.76
CA ILE A 257 2.13 8.78 -9.55
C ILE A 257 1.98 7.29 -9.90
N PRO A 258 3.03 6.46 -9.75
CA PRO A 258 2.94 5.04 -10.03
C PRO A 258 2.17 4.29 -8.93
N VAL A 259 1.27 3.41 -9.35
CA VAL A 259 0.45 2.51 -8.52
C VAL A 259 0.77 1.05 -8.89
N PRO A 260 1.98 0.56 -8.53
CA PRO A 260 2.52 -0.71 -9.04
C PRO A 260 1.79 -1.96 -8.56
N ASN A 261 0.99 -1.87 -7.49
CA ASN A 261 0.31 -3.03 -6.91
C ASN A 261 -1.17 -3.15 -7.31
N VAL A 262 -1.66 -2.25 -8.17
CA VAL A 262 -3.06 -2.24 -8.60
C VAL A 262 -3.12 -2.18 -10.12
N ASN A 263 -3.77 -3.18 -10.74
CA ASN A 263 -3.99 -3.20 -12.18
C ASN A 263 -5.07 -2.18 -12.60
N ALA A 264 -5.11 -1.86 -13.90
CA ALA A 264 -6.02 -0.86 -14.44
C ALA A 264 -7.51 -1.14 -14.15
N LYS A 265 -7.94 -2.41 -14.26
CA LYS A 265 -9.35 -2.79 -14.02
C LYS A 265 -9.77 -2.47 -12.58
N ILE A 266 -8.91 -2.76 -11.61
CA ILE A 266 -9.19 -2.52 -10.20
C ILE A 266 -9.03 -1.04 -9.86
N LEU A 267 -7.98 -0.39 -10.38
CA LEU A 267 -7.75 1.04 -10.17
C LEU A 267 -8.91 1.88 -10.71
N SER A 268 -9.47 1.53 -11.87
CA SER A 268 -10.65 2.18 -12.43
C SER A 268 -11.86 2.11 -11.49
N LYS A 269 -12.08 0.96 -10.84
CA LYS A 269 -13.16 0.79 -9.85
C LYS A 269 -12.90 1.56 -8.57
N VAL A 270 -11.65 1.60 -8.12
CA VAL A 270 -11.27 2.40 -6.94
C VAL A 270 -11.52 3.88 -7.21
N ILE A 271 -11.13 4.39 -8.38
CA ILE A 271 -11.37 5.79 -8.78
C ILE A 271 -12.88 6.07 -8.86
N GLU A 272 -13.67 5.14 -9.40
CA GLU A 272 -15.14 5.24 -9.44
C GLU A 272 -15.73 5.39 -8.03
N TYR A 273 -15.27 4.55 -7.08
CA TYR A 273 -15.67 4.62 -5.69
C TYR A 273 -15.32 5.97 -5.05
N CYS A 274 -14.06 6.40 -5.14
CA CYS A 274 -13.61 7.66 -4.55
C CYS A 274 -14.40 8.84 -5.13
N LYS A 275 -14.62 8.86 -6.44
CA LYS A 275 -15.39 9.93 -7.09
C LYS A 275 -16.81 10.03 -6.56
N ARG A 276 -17.50 8.89 -6.44
CA ARG A 276 -18.89 8.86 -5.94
C ARG A 276 -18.98 9.33 -4.48
N HIS A 277 -18.03 8.95 -3.64
CA HIS A 277 -17.99 9.35 -2.22
C HIS A 277 -17.64 10.82 -2.03
N VAL A 278 -16.73 11.37 -2.85
CA VAL A 278 -16.42 12.81 -2.88
C VAL A 278 -17.62 13.63 -3.35
N ASP A 279 -18.30 13.20 -4.42
CA ASP A 279 -19.51 13.86 -4.92
C ASP A 279 -20.62 13.85 -3.86
N ALA A 280 -20.85 12.71 -3.21
CA ALA A 280 -21.84 12.61 -2.13
C ALA A 280 -21.47 13.45 -0.90
N ALA A 281 -20.19 13.50 -0.53
CA ALA A 281 -19.70 14.35 0.56
C ALA A 281 -19.86 15.84 0.22
N ALA A 282 -19.60 16.24 -1.02
CA ALA A 282 -19.80 17.61 -1.49
C ALA A 282 -21.28 18.02 -1.46
N VAL A 283 -22.19 17.14 -1.90
CA VAL A 283 -23.64 17.36 -1.82
C VAL A 283 -24.11 17.45 -0.36
N ALA A 284 -23.64 16.56 0.51
CA ALA A 284 -23.97 16.57 1.93
C ALA A 284 -23.41 17.83 2.65
N ALA A 285 -22.22 18.29 2.28
CA ALA A 285 -21.63 19.52 2.80
C ALA A 285 -22.40 20.77 2.35
N ALA A 286 -22.91 20.79 1.11
CA ALA A 286 -23.73 21.88 0.59
C ALA A 286 -25.13 21.95 1.25
N ALA A 287 -25.62 20.84 1.80
CA ALA A 287 -26.93 20.75 2.46
C ALA A 287 -26.91 21.17 3.95
N LYS A 288 -25.74 21.34 4.59
CA LYS A 288 -25.63 21.84 5.96
C LYS A 288 -25.79 23.37 5.99
N PRO A 289 -26.73 23.94 6.79
CA PRO A 289 -26.80 25.38 6.93
C PRO A 289 -25.57 25.88 7.69
N SER A 290 -24.89 26.88 7.11
CA SER A 290 -23.79 27.61 7.74
C SER A 290 -24.23 28.12 9.12
N ALA A 291 -23.63 27.59 10.18
CA ALA A 291 -23.81 28.07 11.54
C ALA A 291 -23.05 29.41 11.69
N GLY A 292 -23.71 30.50 11.31
CA GLY A 292 -23.18 31.85 11.48
C GLY A 292 -24.23 32.93 11.18
N GLY A 293 -24.89 33.43 12.23
CA GLY A 293 -25.72 34.64 12.19
C GLY A 293 -27.20 34.37 12.49
N GLY A 294 -27.65 34.79 13.67
CA GLY A 294 -28.91 34.36 14.27
C GLY A 294 -30.17 35.08 13.78
N GLY A 295 -31.30 34.45 14.11
CA GLY A 295 -32.58 35.12 14.36
C GLY A 295 -33.72 34.75 13.40
N GLY A 296 -34.71 34.03 13.91
CA GLY A 296 -36.10 34.24 13.51
C GLY A 296 -36.78 33.15 12.66
N THR A 297 -37.39 32.19 13.37
CA THR A 297 -38.69 31.54 13.10
C THR A 297 -39.00 30.94 11.72
N GLY A 298 -39.17 29.60 11.71
CA GLY A 298 -40.34 28.96 11.08
C GLY A 298 -40.18 28.39 9.67
N ALA A 299 -39.64 27.17 9.57
CA ALA A 299 -40.00 26.09 8.63
C ALA A 299 -38.86 25.04 8.64
N GLY A 300 -38.78 24.27 9.73
CA GLY A 300 -37.80 23.19 9.86
C GLY A 300 -38.44 21.86 9.49
N ASP A 301 -38.18 21.36 8.28
CA ASP A 301 -38.23 19.90 7.99
C ASP A 301 -37.48 19.50 6.69
N ASP A 302 -37.32 20.39 5.71
CA ASP A 302 -36.81 19.97 4.38
C ASP A 302 -35.29 19.71 4.29
N SER A 303 -34.48 20.39 5.11
CA SER A 303 -33.01 20.29 5.06
C SER A 303 -32.46 18.99 5.67
N ALA A 304 -33.11 18.45 6.71
CA ALA A 304 -32.73 17.16 7.30
C ALA A 304 -33.11 15.97 6.39
N SER A 305 -34.22 16.11 5.66
CA SER A 305 -34.74 15.10 4.71
C SER A 305 -33.78 14.87 3.53
N SER A 306 -33.21 15.95 2.97
CA SER A 306 -32.27 15.90 1.85
C SER A 306 -30.96 15.15 2.18
N SER A 307 -30.37 15.41 3.35
CA SER A 307 -29.10 14.77 3.74
C SER A 307 -29.23 13.26 3.97
N LYS A 308 -30.35 12.82 4.56
CA LYS A 308 -30.67 11.40 4.69
C LYS A 308 -30.89 10.71 3.34
N ALA A 309 -31.54 11.39 2.39
CA ALA A 309 -31.77 10.83 1.07
C ALA A 309 -30.44 10.54 0.34
N VAL A 310 -29.47 11.47 0.42
CA VAL A 310 -28.13 11.29 -0.17
C VAL A 310 -27.37 10.15 0.50
N GLU A 311 -27.46 10.03 1.82
CA GLU A 311 -26.81 8.94 2.57
C GLU A 311 -27.39 7.56 2.22
N GLU A 312 -28.71 7.44 2.12
CA GLU A 312 -29.37 6.19 1.73
C GLU A 312 -29.11 5.82 0.26
N GLU A 313 -29.09 6.80 -0.64
CA GLU A 313 -28.71 6.58 -2.04
C GLU A 313 -27.26 6.11 -2.16
N LEU A 314 -26.34 6.68 -1.36
CA LEU A 314 -24.94 6.26 -1.32
C LEU A 314 -24.80 4.84 -0.78
N LYS A 315 -25.48 4.48 0.32
CA LYS A 315 -25.50 3.11 0.85
C LYS A 315 -26.03 2.10 -0.15
N GLN A 316 -27.08 2.46 -0.89
CA GLN A 316 -27.64 1.59 -1.91
C GLN A 316 -26.69 1.42 -3.10
N TRP A 317 -26.01 2.50 -3.49
CA TRP A 317 -24.96 2.43 -4.50
C TRP A 317 -23.77 1.59 -4.05
N ASP A 318 -23.29 1.75 -2.81
CA ASP A 318 -22.21 0.97 -2.20
C ASP A 318 -22.54 -0.52 -2.20
N ALA A 319 -23.78 -0.87 -1.84
CA ALA A 319 -24.28 -2.24 -1.86
C ALA A 319 -24.33 -2.84 -3.27
N GLU A 320 -24.52 -2.04 -4.31
CA GLU A 320 -24.46 -2.50 -5.71
C GLU A 320 -23.02 -2.56 -6.22
N PHE A 321 -22.19 -1.60 -5.85
CA PHE A 321 -20.79 -1.48 -6.25
C PHE A 321 -19.97 -2.72 -5.86
N VAL A 322 -20.22 -3.28 -4.66
CA VAL A 322 -19.55 -4.50 -4.17
C VAL A 322 -20.13 -5.80 -4.72
N LYS A 323 -21.20 -5.78 -5.52
CA LYS A 323 -21.73 -6.98 -6.21
C LYS A 323 -20.89 -7.36 -7.43
N VAL A 324 -19.60 -7.58 -7.19
CA VAL A 324 -18.65 -8.09 -8.16
C VAL A 324 -18.36 -9.56 -7.89
N ASP A 325 -17.65 -10.22 -8.81
CA ASP A 325 -17.16 -11.58 -8.55
C ASP A 325 -16.15 -11.60 -7.39
N GLN A 326 -15.99 -12.75 -6.74
CA GLN A 326 -15.12 -12.88 -5.56
C GLN A 326 -13.68 -12.46 -5.82
N ALA A 327 -13.13 -12.75 -7.00
CA ALA A 327 -11.75 -12.37 -7.32
C ALA A 327 -11.63 -10.84 -7.39
N THR A 328 -12.56 -10.18 -8.09
CA THR A 328 -12.61 -8.70 -8.11
C THR A 328 -12.84 -8.11 -6.71
N LEU A 329 -13.65 -8.75 -5.85
CA LEU A 329 -13.87 -8.28 -4.48
C LEU A 329 -12.59 -8.37 -3.63
N PHE A 330 -11.86 -9.49 -3.71
CA PHE A 330 -10.57 -9.64 -3.00
C PHE A 330 -9.52 -8.66 -3.53
N ASP A 331 -9.46 -8.46 -4.84
CA ASP A 331 -8.56 -7.48 -5.44
C ASP A 331 -8.91 -6.05 -4.99
N LEU A 332 -10.20 -5.72 -4.83
CA LEU A 332 -10.64 -4.44 -4.25
C LEU A 332 -10.23 -4.28 -2.79
N ILE A 333 -10.29 -5.34 -1.97
CA ILE A 333 -9.82 -5.32 -0.57
C ILE A 333 -8.32 -5.00 -0.53
N LEU A 334 -7.53 -5.70 -1.35
CA LEU A 334 -6.08 -5.50 -1.42
C LEU A 334 -5.72 -4.09 -1.90
N ALA A 335 -6.41 -3.60 -2.94
CA ALA A 335 -6.21 -2.25 -3.45
C ALA A 335 -6.61 -1.17 -2.43
N ALA A 336 -7.73 -1.35 -1.73
CA ALA A 336 -8.20 -0.41 -0.71
C ALA A 336 -7.22 -0.32 0.48
N ASN A 337 -6.66 -1.45 0.90
CA ASN A 337 -5.63 -1.49 1.92
C ASN A 337 -4.33 -0.82 1.45
N TYR A 338 -3.85 -1.15 0.24
CA TYR A 338 -2.63 -0.57 -0.33
C TYR A 338 -2.73 0.96 -0.53
N LEU A 339 -3.85 1.44 -1.03
CA LEU A 339 -4.12 2.87 -1.23
C LEU A 339 -4.60 3.57 0.05
N ASN A 340 -4.77 2.83 1.15
CA ASN A 340 -5.27 3.32 2.43
C ASN A 340 -6.59 4.12 2.29
N ILE A 341 -7.59 3.51 1.65
CA ILE A 341 -8.93 4.06 1.45
C ILE A 341 -9.87 3.39 2.44
N LYS A 342 -10.00 3.99 3.64
CA LYS A 342 -10.72 3.40 4.77
C LYS A 342 -12.17 3.03 4.44
N GLY A 343 -12.92 3.92 3.77
CA GLY A 343 -14.32 3.68 3.42
C GLY A 343 -14.50 2.44 2.55
N LEU A 344 -13.65 2.29 1.52
CA LEU A 344 -13.67 1.14 0.62
C LEU A 344 -13.25 -0.16 1.33
N LEU A 345 -12.24 -0.08 2.20
CA LEU A 345 -11.76 -1.23 2.96
C LEU A 345 -12.85 -1.73 3.93
N ASP A 346 -13.48 -0.82 4.67
CA ASP A 346 -14.57 -1.15 5.59
C ASP A 346 -15.76 -1.78 4.85
N LEU A 347 -16.17 -1.18 3.72
CA LEU A 347 -17.29 -1.65 2.90
C LEU A 347 -17.03 -3.07 2.36
N THR A 348 -15.84 -3.31 1.81
CA THR A 348 -15.49 -4.62 1.24
C THR A 348 -15.31 -5.69 2.31
N CYS A 349 -14.70 -5.37 3.46
CA CYS A 349 -14.60 -6.26 4.61
C CYS A 349 -15.97 -6.63 5.19
N GLN A 350 -16.86 -5.64 5.33
CA GLN A 350 -18.24 -5.87 5.78
C GLN A 350 -18.99 -6.80 4.82
N THR A 351 -18.83 -6.61 3.52
CA THR A 351 -19.43 -7.47 2.49
C THR A 351 -18.98 -8.93 2.66
N VAL A 352 -17.69 -9.17 2.86
CA VAL A 352 -17.15 -10.52 3.13
C VAL A 352 -17.72 -11.10 4.43
N ALA A 353 -17.81 -10.31 5.50
CA ALA A 353 -18.38 -10.75 6.77
C ALA A 353 -19.84 -11.20 6.62
N ASP A 354 -20.65 -10.50 5.83
CA ASP A 354 -22.04 -10.85 5.59
C ASP A 354 -22.18 -12.10 4.69
N MET A 355 -21.27 -12.29 3.74
CA MET A 355 -21.18 -13.54 2.97
C MET A 355 -20.84 -14.76 3.83
N ILE A 356 -20.06 -14.57 4.91
CA ILE A 356 -19.74 -15.62 5.87
C ILE A 356 -20.96 -15.93 6.75
N LYS A 357 -21.64 -14.91 7.27
CA LYS A 357 -22.87 -15.08 8.08
C LYS A 357 -24.01 -15.76 7.31
N GLY A 358 -24.16 -15.48 6.02
CA GLY A 358 -25.19 -16.07 5.16
C GLY A 358 -25.00 -17.55 4.81
N LYS A 359 -23.80 -18.12 5.04
CA LYS A 359 -23.43 -19.51 4.68
C LYS A 359 -23.52 -20.52 5.83
N THR A 360 -23.97 -20.12 7.02
CA THR A 360 -24.26 -21.08 8.10
C THR A 360 -25.35 -22.08 7.65
N PRO A 361 -25.14 -23.42 7.70
CA PRO A 361 -26.13 -24.39 7.24
C PRO A 361 -27.40 -24.28 8.09
N LYS A 362 -28.56 -24.25 7.44
CA LYS A 362 -29.86 -24.58 8.05
C LYS A 362 -29.73 -25.93 8.78
N ARG A 363 -29.49 -25.91 10.09
CA ARG A 363 -29.73 -27.09 10.93
C ARG A 363 -31.15 -27.00 11.46
N SER A 364 -32.06 -27.62 10.71
CA SER A 364 -33.30 -28.15 11.23
C SER A 364 -33.00 -29.08 12.43
N ALA A 365 -33.38 -28.64 13.62
CA ALA A 365 -33.68 -29.52 14.74
C ALA A 365 -34.88 -28.87 15.47
N ARG A 366 -36.09 -29.10 14.95
CA ARG A 366 -37.08 -29.98 15.58
C ARG A 366 -37.40 -29.58 17.02
N ARG A 367 -38.56 -28.95 17.13
CA ARG A 367 -39.53 -29.12 18.22
C ARG A 367 -39.70 -30.62 18.52
N SER A 368 -39.42 -31.04 19.75
CA SER A 368 -40.01 -32.19 20.43
C SER A 368 -39.91 -31.86 21.91
N THR A 369 -41.01 -31.35 22.44
CA THR A 369 -41.96 -31.99 23.38
C THR A 369 -41.54 -31.76 24.80
#